data_AF-A0A9X9WIM2-F1
#
_entry.id   AF-A0A9X9WIM2-F1
#
_cell.length_a   1.000
_cell.length_b   1.000
_cell.length_c   1.000
_cell.angle_alpha   90.00
_cell.angle_beta   90.00
_cell.angle_gamma   90.00
#
_symmetry.space_group_name_H-M   'P 1'
#
loop_
_entity.id
_entity.type
_entity.pdbx_description
1 polymer ?
#
loop_
_entity_poly.entity_id
_entity_poly.type
_entity_poly.pdbx_seq_one_letter_code
_entity_poly.pdbx_strand_id
1 'polypeptide(L)'
;MSRITLLPLAAALLALGACEGPQQILADEQSVATDVALRRARFEMNCPAATATVLSSQLLQPAAWRGIERAEYTIGVTGCGQRVTYVTMCQLGSPSCVAVRGQGGA
;
A
#
# COMPACT_ATOMS: atom_id res chain seq x y z
N MET A 1 18.97 -50.27 -15.08
CA MET A 1 18.65 -49.63 -13.78
C MET A 1 19.91 -48.95 -13.26
N SER A 2 20.03 -47.62 -13.38
CA SER A 2 20.79 -46.81 -12.40
C SER A 2 20.57 -45.31 -12.59
N ARG A 3 19.70 -44.77 -11.74
CA ARG A 3 19.84 -43.53 -10.96
C ARG A 3 20.10 -42.21 -11.71
N ILE A 4 18.98 -41.67 -12.22
CA ILE A 4 18.45 -40.34 -11.86
C ILE A 4 19.50 -39.23 -11.70
N THR A 5 19.79 -38.56 -12.81
CA THR A 5 20.48 -37.26 -12.91
C THR A 5 19.49 -36.09 -12.72
N LEU A 6 18.74 -36.08 -11.61
CA LEU A 6 17.80 -34.97 -11.27
C LEU A 6 18.40 -33.92 -10.32
N LEU A 7 19.68 -34.05 -9.94
CA LEU A 7 20.26 -33.21 -8.89
C LEU A 7 20.60 -31.74 -9.25
N PRO A 8 20.92 -31.33 -10.50
CA PRO A 8 21.37 -29.95 -10.72
C PRO A 8 20.21 -28.96 -10.86
N LEU A 9 18.99 -29.43 -11.16
CA LEU A 9 17.83 -28.54 -11.33
C LEU A 9 17.30 -28.00 -9.99
N ALA A 10 17.42 -28.78 -8.90
CA ALA A 10 16.90 -28.38 -7.59
C ALA A 10 17.70 -27.23 -6.96
N ALA A 11 19.02 -27.15 -7.22
CA ALA A 11 19.88 -26.11 -6.62
C ALA A 11 19.66 -24.71 -7.21
N ALA A 12 19.15 -24.60 -8.44
CA ALA A 12 18.89 -23.31 -9.09
C ALA A 12 17.65 -22.58 -8.53
N LEU A 13 16.72 -23.30 -7.88
CA LEU A 13 15.49 -22.73 -7.31
C LEU A 13 15.69 -22.08 -5.92
N LEU A 14 16.79 -22.35 -5.22
CA LEU A 14 17.03 -21.85 -3.86
C LEU A 14 17.69 -20.46 -3.79
N ALA A 15 18.07 -19.87 -4.92
CA ALA A 15 18.75 -18.56 -4.96
C ALA A 15 17.79 -17.35 -5.01
N LEU A 16 16.47 -17.55 -5.00
CA LEU A 16 15.47 -16.49 -4.95
C LEU A 16 15.20 -16.02 -3.50
N GLY A 17 16.26 -15.78 -2.73
CA GLY A 17 16.16 -15.12 -1.43
C GLY A 17 15.56 -13.73 -1.61
N ALA A 18 14.27 -13.58 -1.34
CA ALA A 18 13.59 -12.30 -1.36
C ALA A 18 14.09 -11.48 -0.17
N CYS A 19 14.98 -10.52 -0.41
CA CYS A 19 15.05 -9.37 0.48
C CYS A 19 13.67 -8.70 0.41
N GLU A 20 12.91 -8.71 1.50
CA GLU A 20 11.71 -7.90 1.64
C GLU A 20 12.12 -6.45 1.45
N GLY A 21 11.89 -5.95 0.23
CA GLY A 21 12.23 -4.60 -0.14
C GLY A 21 11.22 -3.60 0.44
N PRO A 22 11.57 -2.31 0.43
CA PRO A 22 10.64 -1.23 0.79
C PRO A 22 9.30 -1.31 0.01
N GLN A 23 9.33 -1.83 -1.22
CA GLN A 23 8.12 -2.05 -2.02
C GLN A 23 7.19 -3.14 -1.48
N GLN A 24 7.72 -4.19 -0.83
CA GLN A 24 6.91 -5.25 -0.24
C GLN A 24 6.08 -4.68 0.92
N ILE A 25 6.74 -3.95 1.82
CA ILE A 25 6.13 -3.27 2.97
C ILE A 25 5.02 -2.31 2.53
N LEU A 26 5.25 -1.57 1.44
CA LEU A 26 4.22 -0.69 0.86
C LEU A 26 3.05 -1.46 0.25
N ALA A 27 3.27 -2.66 -0.28
CA ALA A 27 2.21 -3.45 -0.89
C ALA A 27 1.26 -4.02 0.17
N ASP A 28 1.79 -4.48 1.31
CA ASP A 28 0.99 -5.02 2.42
C ASP A 28 -0.03 -4.00 2.96
N GLU A 29 0.41 -2.76 3.18
CA GLU A 29 -0.43 -1.71 3.79
C GLU A 29 -1.34 -0.99 2.77
N GLN A 30 -1.08 -1.14 1.47
CA GLN A 30 -1.80 -0.40 0.42
C GLN A 30 -3.31 -0.70 0.40
N SER A 31 -3.69 -1.96 0.62
CA SER A 31 -5.10 -2.39 0.61
C SER A 31 -5.89 -1.71 1.73
N VAL A 32 -5.35 -1.73 2.95
CA VAL A 32 -5.94 -1.09 4.14
C VAL A 32 -6.03 0.41 3.94
N ALA A 33 -4.96 1.05 3.44
CA ALA A 33 -4.95 2.48 3.15
C ALA A 33 -6.06 2.87 2.16
N THR A 34 -6.20 2.10 1.07
CA THR A 34 -7.21 2.31 0.03
C THR A 34 -8.61 2.18 0.58
N ASP A 35 -8.88 1.17 1.41
CA ASP A 35 -10.20 0.94 2.01
C ASP A 35 -10.59 2.02 3.03
N VAL A 36 -9.64 2.53 3.80
CA VAL A 36 -9.89 3.64 4.74
C VAL A 36 -10.25 4.91 3.97
N ALA A 37 -9.48 5.26 2.94
CA ALA A 37 -9.80 6.41 2.08
C ALA A 37 -11.15 6.25 1.38
N LEU A 38 -11.42 5.07 0.81
CA LEU A 38 -12.66 4.80 0.07
C LEU A 38 -13.88 4.88 0.98
N ARG A 39 -13.85 4.31 2.18
CA ARG A 39 -14.96 4.38 3.14
C ARG A 39 -15.28 5.81 3.52
N ARG A 40 -14.24 6.61 3.84
CA ARG A 40 -14.39 8.02 4.15
C ARG A 40 -14.99 8.80 2.98
N ALA A 41 -14.47 8.56 1.77
CA ALA A 41 -14.93 9.21 0.55
C ALA A 41 -16.39 8.88 0.22
N ARG A 42 -16.80 7.61 0.33
CA ARG A 42 -18.19 7.18 0.10
C ARG A 42 -19.16 7.90 1.03
N PHE A 43 -18.77 8.09 2.28
CA PHE A 43 -19.52 8.85 3.26
C PHE A 43 -19.55 10.36 2.91
N GLU A 44 -18.39 11.00 2.73
CA GLU A 44 -18.30 12.45 2.47
C GLU A 44 -18.94 12.88 1.13
N MET A 45 -18.88 12.03 0.11
CA MET A 45 -19.48 12.27 -1.21
C MET A 45 -20.93 11.79 -1.31
N ASN A 46 -21.46 11.12 -0.28
CA ASN A 46 -22.74 10.41 -0.35
C ASN A 46 -22.84 9.49 -1.59
N CYS A 47 -21.74 8.77 -1.89
CA CYS A 47 -21.58 8.02 -3.13
C CYS A 47 -21.09 6.59 -2.85
N PRO A 48 -21.97 5.60 -2.62
CA PRO A 48 -21.55 4.23 -2.31
C PRO A 48 -20.85 3.54 -3.50
N ALA A 49 -21.14 3.98 -4.73
CA ALA A 49 -20.54 3.46 -5.95
C ALA A 49 -19.14 4.03 -6.24
N ALA A 50 -18.60 4.91 -5.38
CA ALA A 50 -17.27 5.45 -5.58
C ALA A 50 -16.20 4.36 -5.62
N THR A 51 -15.13 4.62 -6.37
CA THR A 51 -13.96 3.77 -6.52
C THR A 51 -12.69 4.55 -6.20
N ALA A 52 -11.69 3.87 -5.66
CA ALA A 52 -10.42 4.46 -5.25
C ALA A 52 -9.28 3.95 -6.12
N THR A 53 -8.32 4.82 -6.39
CA THR A 53 -7.06 4.50 -7.08
C THR A 53 -5.89 5.10 -6.33
N VAL A 54 -4.83 4.32 -6.17
CA VAL A 54 -3.57 4.80 -5.60
C VAL A 54 -2.87 5.64 -6.65
N LEU A 55 -2.60 6.90 -6.34
CA LEU A 55 -1.89 7.85 -7.20
C LEU A 55 -0.40 7.88 -6.90
N SER A 56 -0.03 7.72 -5.62
CA SER A 56 1.36 7.68 -5.17
C SER A 56 1.46 6.90 -3.86
N SER A 57 2.61 6.27 -3.62
CA SER A 57 2.94 5.61 -2.36
C SER A 57 4.40 5.83 -2.01
N GLN A 58 4.68 6.16 -0.75
CA GLN A 58 6.04 6.42 -0.28
C GLN A 58 6.20 5.95 1.17
N LEU A 59 7.39 5.44 1.50
CA LEU A 59 7.79 5.22 2.89
C LEU A 59 8.39 6.50 3.47
N LEU A 60 7.84 6.93 4.59
CA LEU A 60 8.32 8.07 5.35
C LEU A 60 9.42 7.60 6.31
N GLN A 61 10.59 8.22 6.18
CA GLN A 61 11.69 7.99 7.09
C GLN A 61 11.36 8.56 8.48
N PRO A 62 11.79 7.89 9.55
CA PRO A 62 11.57 8.39 10.89
C PRO A 62 12.39 9.67 11.13
N ALA A 63 11.76 10.70 11.70
CA ALA A 63 12.42 11.97 12.02
C ALA A 63 13.52 11.85 13.11
N ALA A 64 13.53 10.73 13.85
CA ALA A 64 14.48 10.46 14.90
C ALA A 64 15.10 9.07 14.72
N TRP A 65 16.29 8.87 15.27
CA TRP A 65 16.95 7.57 15.29
C TRP A 65 16.08 6.57 16.07
N ARG A 66 15.63 5.48 15.42
CA ARG A 66 14.60 4.53 15.91
C ARG A 66 13.16 5.03 15.95
N GLY A 67 12.81 6.08 15.21
CA GLY A 67 11.39 6.43 15.03
C GLY A 67 10.64 5.36 14.24
N ILE A 68 9.30 5.41 14.32
CA ILE A 68 8.44 4.47 13.61
C ILE A 68 8.33 4.90 12.15
N GLU A 69 8.71 4.01 11.25
CA GLU A 69 8.48 4.15 9.82
C GLU A 69 6.97 4.16 9.51
N ARG A 70 6.56 4.98 8.54
CA ARG A 70 5.16 5.10 8.14
C ARG A 70 5.06 4.97 6.63
N ALA A 71 3.97 4.37 6.17
CA ALA A 71 3.63 4.38 4.76
C ALA A 71 2.62 5.49 4.50
N GLU A 72 2.89 6.31 3.48
CA GLU A 72 1.97 7.34 3.00
C GLU A 72 1.45 6.96 1.60
N TYR A 73 0.15 7.07 1.42
CA TYR A 73 -0.54 6.81 0.16
C TYR A 73 -1.39 8.00 -0.24
N THR A 74 -1.18 8.52 -1.45
CA THR A 74 -2.11 9.47 -2.05
C THR A 74 -3.12 8.70 -2.86
N ILE A 75 -4.39 8.78 -2.48
CA ILE A 75 -5.49 8.00 -3.06
C ILE A 75 -6.50 8.96 -3.69
N GLY A 76 -6.70 8.84 -4.99
CA GLY A 76 -7.79 9.51 -5.70
C GLY A 76 -9.05 8.68 -5.57
N VAL A 77 -10.19 9.32 -5.30
CA VAL A 77 -11.49 8.67 -5.31
C VAL A 77 -12.40 9.41 -6.28
N THR A 78 -13.09 8.66 -7.13
CA THR A 78 -14.06 9.18 -8.09
C THR A 78 -15.39 8.43 -7.97
N GLY A 79 -16.47 9.15 -8.22
CA GLY A 79 -17.83 8.58 -8.20
C GLY A 79 -18.88 9.67 -8.14
N CYS A 80 -20.07 9.38 -8.67
CA CYS A 80 -21.23 10.29 -8.61
C CYS A 80 -20.95 11.73 -9.11
N GLY A 81 -20.09 11.87 -10.12
CA GLY A 81 -19.70 13.18 -10.67
C GLY A 81 -18.72 13.98 -9.81
N GLN A 82 -18.18 13.39 -8.74
CA GLN A 82 -17.23 14.02 -7.84
C GLN A 82 -15.86 13.34 -7.89
N ARG A 83 -14.83 14.12 -7.56
CA ARG A 83 -13.46 13.64 -7.36
C ARG A 83 -12.90 14.26 -6.10
N VAL A 84 -12.17 13.46 -5.34
CA VAL A 84 -11.48 13.89 -4.12
C VAL A 84 -10.18 13.10 -3.99
N THR A 85 -9.18 13.71 -3.36
CA THR A 85 -7.90 13.04 -3.06
C THR A 85 -7.74 12.96 -1.55
N TYR A 86 -7.30 11.82 -1.05
CA TYR A 86 -6.94 11.59 0.34
C TYR A 86 -5.46 11.24 0.45
N VAL A 87 -4.81 11.76 1.49
CA VAL A 87 -3.51 11.27 1.94
C VAL A 87 -3.78 10.33 3.10
N THR A 88 -3.39 9.07 2.95
CA THR A 88 -3.57 8.04 3.97
C THR A 88 -2.23 7.64 4.54
N MET A 89 -2.10 7.76 5.85
CA MET A 89 -0.90 7.42 6.60
C MET A 89 -1.15 6.15 7.41
N CYS A 90 -0.34 5.12 7.18
CA CYS A 90 -0.38 3.85 7.92
C CYS A 90 0.87 3.72 8.79
N GLN A 91 0.67 3.26 10.03
CA GLN A 91 1.76 2.92 10.93
C GLN A 91 2.21 1.49 10.67
N LEU A 92 3.48 1.30 10.26
CA LEU A 92 4.01 -0.02 9.99
C LEU A 92 4.00 -0.91 11.25
N GLY A 93 3.71 -2.19 11.05
CA GLY A 93 3.56 -3.17 12.15
C GLY A 93 2.25 -3.06 12.92
N SER A 94 1.29 -2.27 12.43
CA SER A 94 -0.07 -2.17 12.99
C SER A 94 -1.08 -1.98 11.86
N PRO A 95 -2.32 -2.49 11.98
CA PRO A 95 -3.35 -2.31 10.96
C PRO A 95 -4.00 -0.90 10.99
N SER A 96 -3.31 0.10 11.55
CA SER A 96 -3.87 1.42 11.81
C SER A 96 -3.48 2.41 10.72
N CYS A 97 -4.48 2.85 9.96
CA CYS A 97 -4.34 3.87 8.92
C CYS A 97 -5.33 5.01 9.14
N VAL A 98 -4.89 6.23 8.84
CA VAL A 98 -5.73 7.44 8.90
C VAL A 98 -5.73 8.11 7.54
N ALA A 99 -6.91 8.28 6.94
CA ALA A 99 -7.08 9.05 5.71
C ALA A 99 -7.47 10.48 6.04
N VAL A 100 -6.69 11.45 5.55
CA VAL A 100 -6.96 12.89 5.64
C VAL A 100 -7.26 13.41 4.24
N ARG A 101 -8.31 14.20 4.08
CA ARG A 101 -8.62 14.81 2.79
C ARG A 101 -7.47 15.74 2.40
N GLY A 102 -6.84 15.47 1.26
CA GLY A 102 -5.80 16.34 0.72
C GLY A 102 -6.42 17.69 0.39
N GLN A 103 -5.75 18.77 0.82
CA GLN A 103 -6.16 20.12 0.47
C GLN A 103 -5.74 20.36 -0.99
N GLY A 104 -6.60 19.95 -1.93
CA GLY A 104 -6.61 20.29 -3.35
C GLY A 104 -5.27 20.37 -4.10
N GLY A 105 -4.95 19.34 -4.89
CA GLY A 105 -4.07 19.47 -6.05
C GLY A 105 -4.90 19.22 -7.31
N ALA A 106 -5.13 20.29 -8.07
CA ALA A 106 -5.81 20.45 -9.38
C ALA A 106 -6.35 19.20 -10.10
#